data_AF-A0A0F9E009-F1
#
_entry.id   AF-A0A0F9E009-F1
#
_cell.length_a   1.000
_cell.length_b   1.000
_cell.length_c   1.000
_cell.angle_alpha   90.00
_cell.angle_beta   90.00
_cell.angle_gamma   90.00
#
_symmetry.space_group_name_H-M   'P 1'
#
loop_
_entity.id
_entity.type
_entity.pdbx_description
1 polymer ?
#
loop_
_entity_poly.entity_id
_entity_poly.type
_entity_poly.pdbx_seq_one_letter_code
_entity_poly.pdbx_strand_id
1 'polypeptide(L)'
;MKKLVEVEDGLEALMGERVTFFCINYIYTGKLSGVNDKYIMLEDAGIVYETGSFAEKEWKDYQPLQHPIFVMLSAIESFAVMK
;
A
#
# COMPACT_ATOMS: atom_id res chain seq x y z
N MET A 1 -18.55 16.25 22.90
CA MET A 1 -19.03 15.74 21.61
C MET A 1 -17.82 15.41 20.75
N LYS A 2 -17.69 14.16 20.28
CA LYS A 2 -16.66 13.80 19.30
C LYS A 2 -17.19 14.15 17.91
N LYS A 3 -16.39 14.86 17.12
CA LYS A 3 -16.73 15.26 15.75
C LYS A 3 -16.43 14.07 14.84
N LEU A 4 -17.45 13.56 14.13
CA LEU A 4 -17.22 12.70 12.97
C LEU A 4 -16.61 13.59 11.88
N VAL A 5 -15.44 13.21 11.41
CA VAL A 5 -14.83 13.84 10.24
C VAL A 5 -15.17 12.92 9.07
N GLU A 6 -15.90 13.43 8.09
CA GLU A 6 -15.99 12.77 6.78
C GLU A 6 -14.60 12.82 6.18
N VAL A 7 -13.97 11.67 6.03
CA VAL A 7 -12.68 11.54 5.37
C VAL A 7 -12.99 11.40 3.89
N GLU A 8 -12.81 12.47 3.12
CA GLU A 8 -12.89 12.43 1.64
C GLU A 8 -11.72 11.62 1.02
N ASP A 9 -10.80 11.12 1.85
CA ASP A 9 -9.57 10.41 1.48
C ASP A 9 -9.72 8.88 1.65
N GLY A 10 -9.85 8.17 0.52
CA GLY A 10 -9.82 6.71 0.44
C GLY A 10 -8.72 6.21 -0.51
N LEU A 11 -8.72 4.91 -0.84
CA LEU A 11 -7.75 4.34 -1.80
C LEU A 11 -7.81 5.02 -3.16
N GLU A 12 -8.99 5.45 -3.61
CA GLU A 12 -9.16 6.18 -4.88
C GLU A 12 -8.41 7.51 -4.90
N ALA A 13 -8.30 8.20 -3.75
CA ALA A 13 -7.55 9.46 -3.64
C ALA A 13 -6.03 9.24 -3.74
N LEU A 14 -5.56 8.00 -3.56
CA LEU A 14 -4.15 7.62 -3.67
C LEU A 14 -3.80 7.02 -5.04
N MET A 15 -4.71 7.06 -6.01
CA MET A 15 -4.46 6.55 -7.37
C MET A 15 -3.28 7.27 -8.02
N GLY A 16 -2.33 6.50 -8.56
CA GLY A 16 -1.11 6.99 -9.18
C GLY A 16 0.07 7.17 -8.21
N GLU A 17 -0.17 7.17 -6.90
CA GLU A 17 0.87 7.30 -5.87
C GLU A 17 1.53 5.96 -5.57
N ARG A 18 2.76 6.01 -5.05
CA ARG A 18 3.40 4.84 -4.44
C ARG A 18 2.86 4.65 -3.03
N VAL A 19 2.07 3.61 -2.82
CA VAL A 19 1.40 3.32 -1.55
C VAL A 19 1.96 2.03 -0.97
N THR A 20 2.14 2.03 0.34
CA THR A 20 2.55 0.85 1.12
C THR A 20 1.34 0.28 1.85
N PHE A 21 1.13 -1.03 1.69
CA PHE A 21 0.03 -1.80 2.23
C PHE A 21 0.58 -2.82 3.22
N PHE A 22 0.22 -2.65 4.49
CA PHE A 22 0.47 -3.64 5.52
C PHE A 22 -0.64 -4.69 5.40
N CYS A 23 -0.25 -5.90 5.01
CA CYS A 23 -1.15 -7.04 4.88
C CYS A 23 -0.76 -8.16 5.86
N ILE A 24 -1.70 -9.08 6.13
CA ILE A 24 -1.56 -10.12 7.17
C ILE A 24 -0.30 -10.98 7.08
N ASN A 25 0.21 -11.19 5.87
CA ASN A 25 1.39 -12.02 5.62
C ASN A 25 2.61 -11.21 5.14
N TYR A 26 2.39 -10.19 4.31
CA TYR A 26 3.44 -9.46 3.63
C TYR A 26 3.11 -7.98 3.55
N ILE A 27 4.15 -7.15 3.53
CA ILE A 27 4.01 -5.74 3.21
C ILE A 27 4.22 -5.60 1.71
N TYR A 28 3.27 -4.98 1.01
CA TYR A 28 3.40 -4.66 -0.41
C TYR A 28 3.58 -3.17 -0.57
N THR A 29 4.46 -2.76 -1.48
CA THR A 29 4.59 -1.35 -1.87
C THR A 29 4.68 -1.25 -3.37
N GLY A 30 4.00 -0.27 -3.96
CA GLY A 30 3.89 -0.14 -5.41
C GLY A 30 3.03 1.05 -5.79
N LYS A 31 3.01 1.38 -7.08
CA LYS A 31 2.14 2.41 -7.62
C LYS A 31 0.70 1.90 -7.66
N LEU A 32 -0.22 2.57 -6.97
CA LEU A 32 -1.63 2.21 -6.97
C LEU A 32 -2.26 2.57 -8.33
N SER A 33 -2.57 1.55 -9.13
CA SER A 33 -3.04 1.71 -10.51
C SER A 33 -4.49 1.25 -10.72
N GLY A 34 -5.11 0.64 -9.70
CA GLY A 34 -6.52 0.27 -9.73
C GLY A 34 -7.08 -0.01 -8.35
N VAL A 35 -8.36 0.33 -8.15
CA VAL A 35 -9.13 0.06 -6.93
C VAL A 35 -10.52 -0.42 -7.36
N ASN A 36 -11.02 -1.47 -6.72
CA ASN A 36 -12.43 -1.86 -6.80
C ASN A 36 -12.92 -2.38 -5.44
N ASP A 37 -14.09 -3.03 -5.43
CA ASP A 37 -14.74 -3.55 -4.22
C ASP A 37 -14.04 -4.78 -3.59
N LYS A 38 -13.06 -5.39 -4.26
CA LYS A 38 -12.43 -6.66 -3.85
C LYS A 38 -10.92 -6.58 -3.70
N TYR A 39 -10.26 -5.83 -4.56
CA TYR A 39 -8.81 -5.76 -4.61
C TYR A 39 -8.32 -4.41 -5.12
N ILE A 40 -7.04 -4.17 -4.88
CA ILE A 40 -6.25 -3.13 -5.54
C ILE A 40 -5.29 -3.75 -6.55
N MET A 41 -4.86 -2.96 -7.53
CA MET A 41 -3.79 -3.30 -8.45
C MET A 41 -2.57 -2.41 -8.18
N LEU A 42 -1.39 -3.04 -8.07
CA LEU A 42 -0.11 -2.35 -7.91
C LEU A 42 0.78 -2.58 -9.13
N GLU A 43 1.25 -1.49 -9.73
CA GLU A 43 2.35 -1.48 -10.71
C GLU A 43 3.70 -1.20 -10.01
N ASP A 44 4.80 -1.61 -10.64
CA ASP A 44 6.17 -1.42 -10.11
C ASP A 44 6.28 -1.82 -8.62
N ALA A 45 5.64 -2.94 -8.29
CA ALA A 45 5.42 -3.39 -6.94
C ALA A 45 6.56 -4.27 -6.44
N GLY A 46 6.65 -4.41 -5.12
CA GLY A 46 7.50 -5.40 -4.49
C GLY A 46 7.04 -5.76 -3.08
N ILE A 47 7.64 -6.81 -2.55
CA ILE A 47 7.42 -7.26 -1.17
C ILE A 47 8.48 -6.62 -0.29
N VAL A 48 8.07 -6.00 0.80
CA VAL A 48 8.95 -5.51 1.86
C VAL A 48 9.00 -6.56 2.97
N TYR A 49 10.12 -7.28 3.10
CA TYR A 49 10.33 -8.23 4.18
C TYR A 49 10.81 -7.55 5.46
N GLU A 50 11.54 -6.44 5.32
CA GLU A 50 11.98 -5.64 6.47
C GLU A 50 11.92 -4.15 6.16
N THR A 51 11.18 -3.40 6.99
CA THR A 51 10.95 -1.96 6.77
C THR A 51 12.20 -1.12 6.98
N GLY A 52 13.11 -1.59 7.84
CA GLY A 52 14.15 -0.75 8.43
C GLY A 52 13.54 0.39 9.25
N SER A 53 14.32 1.46 9.44
CA SER A 53 13.84 2.68 10.10
C SER A 53 12.87 3.42 9.19
N PHE A 54 11.75 3.93 9.73
CA PHE A 54 10.81 4.77 8.98
C PHE A 54 11.35 6.19 8.70
N ALA A 55 12.46 6.59 9.32
CA ALA A 55 13.14 7.84 8.99
C ALA A 55 14.05 7.72 7.75
N GLU A 56 14.34 6.49 7.31
CA GLU A 56 15.13 6.23 6.11
C GLU A 56 14.24 6.20 4.87
N LYS A 57 14.78 6.61 3.72
CA LYS A 57 14.06 6.64 2.44
C LYS A 57 13.92 5.28 1.77
N GLU A 58 14.83 4.35 2.06
CA GLU A 58 14.84 3.04 1.43
C GLU A 58 14.32 1.96 2.39
N TRP A 59 13.72 0.92 1.83
CA TRP A 59 13.41 -0.30 2.58
C TRP A 59 14.69 -1.07 2.88
N LYS A 60 14.75 -1.70 4.06
CA LYS A 60 15.91 -2.52 4.41
C LYS A 60 15.97 -3.81 3.60
N ASP A 61 14.82 -4.43 3.35
CA ASP A 61 14.69 -5.57 2.44
C ASP A 61 13.42 -5.42 1.60
N TYR A 62 13.63 -5.15 0.31
CA TYR A 62 12.60 -5.02 -0.71
C TYR A 62 12.93 -5.92 -1.90
N GLN A 63 11.98 -6.75 -2.30
CA GLN A 63 12.09 -7.64 -3.44
C GLN A 63 11.08 -7.22 -4.52
N PRO A 64 11.55 -6.70 -5.67
CA PRO A 64 10.66 -6.28 -6.75
C PRO A 64 9.96 -7.48 -7.37
N LEU A 65 8.70 -7.27 -7.75
CA LEU A 65 7.90 -8.22 -8.50
C LEU A 65 7.90 -7.83 -9.98
N GLN A 66 7.94 -8.82 -10.86
CA GLN A 66 8.12 -8.59 -12.30
C GLN A 66 6.83 -8.15 -13.02
N HIS A 67 5.69 -8.30 -12.36
CA HIS A 67 4.37 -8.07 -12.95
C HIS A 67 3.50 -7.29 -11.98
N PRO A 68 2.47 -6.58 -12.49
CA PRO A 68 1.45 -6.03 -11.64
C PRO A 68 0.83 -7.11 -10.75
N ILE A 69 0.53 -6.74 -9.51
CA ILE A 69 -0.10 -7.65 -8.56
C ILE A 69 -1.44 -7.12 -8.11
N PHE A 70 -2.30 -8.05 -7.69
CA PHE A 70 -3.60 -7.76 -7.13
C PHE A 70 -3.59 -8.12 -5.64
N VAL A 71 -3.82 -7.12 -4.79
CA VAL A 71 -3.87 -7.31 -3.34
C VAL A 71 -5.33 -7.28 -2.90
N MET A 72 -5.79 -8.37 -2.29
CA MET A 72 -7.17 -8.49 -1.81
C MET A 72 -7.40 -7.51 -0.66
N LEU A 73 -8.48 -6.72 -0.72
CA LEU A 73 -8.81 -5.75 0.32
C LEU A 73 -8.99 -6.40 1.70
N SER A 74 -9.52 -7.63 1.72
CA SER A 74 -9.73 -8.39 2.96
C SER A 74 -8.43 -8.80 3.67
N ALA A 75 -7.28 -8.66 3.01
CA ALA A 75 -5.98 -8.98 3.57
C ALA A 75 -5.21 -7.75 4.06
N ILE A 76 -5.72 -6.53 3.81
CA ILE A 76 -5.05 -5.26 4.16
C ILE A 76 -5.50 -4.82 5.55
N GLU A 77 -4.57 -4.71 6.50
CA GLU A 77 -4.83 -4.11 7.81
C GLU A 77 -4.76 -2.59 7.75
N SER A 78 -3.81 -2.04 6.99
CA SER A 78 -3.62 -0.59 6.86
C SER A 78 -2.82 -0.22 5.61
N PHE A 79 -2.92 1.04 5.21
CA PHE A 79 -2.20 1.58 4.05
C PHE A 79 -1.74 3.02 4.32
N ALA A 80 -0.64 3.42 3.69
CA ALA A 80 -0.12 4.78 3.73
C ALA A 80 0.82 5.04 2.56
N VAL A 81 0.89 6.29 2.10
CA VAL A 81 2.03 6.75 1.30
C VAL A 81 3.22 6.82 2.26
N MET A 82 4.19 5.94 2.05
CA MET A 82 5.39 5.82 2.88
C MET A 82 6.62 5.84 2.00
N LYS A 83 7.65 6.55 2.49
CA LYS A 83 8.98 6.69 1.92
C LYS A 83 9.05 7.31 0.53
#